data_AF-A0A820A7N0-F1
#
_entry.id   AF-A0A820A7N0-F1
#
_cell.length_a   1.000
_cell.length_b   1.000
_cell.length_c   1.000
_cell.angle_alpha   90.00
_cell.angle_beta   90.00
_cell.angle_gamma   90.00
#
_symmetry.space_group_name_H-M   'P 1'
#
loop_
_entity.id
_entity.type
_entity.pdbx_description
1 polymer ?
#
loop_
_entity_poly.entity_id
_entity_poly.type
_entity_poly.pdbx_seq_one_letter_code
_entity_poly.pdbx_strand_id
1 'polypeptide(L)' 'MQCFNKVVYNSTTQTVDVGPGLVWDDVYDELQPYNISVIGGRVTSVGVGGYLLGGGYSWKTNQYGLGIDNILEYE' A
#
# COMPACT_ATOMS: atom_id res chain seq x y z
N MET A 1 12.92 8.32 -6.80
CA MET A 1 11.97 7.20 -7.02
C MET A 1 10.60 7.63 -7.55
N GLN A 2 10.36 8.91 -7.90
CA GLN A 2 9.05 9.39 -8.39
C GLN A 2 8.58 8.76 -9.72
N CYS A 3 9.45 8.03 -10.42
CA CYS A 3 9.12 7.37 -11.69
C CYS A 3 8.29 6.08 -11.51
N PHE A 4 8.25 5.50 -10.30
CA PHE A 4 7.50 4.29 -9.98
C PHE A 4 6.24 4.65 -9.19
N ASN A 5 5.23 5.15 -9.91
CA ASN A 5 4.01 5.75 -9.36
C ASN A 5 2.71 5.08 -9.82
N LYS A 6 2.77 3.80 -10.21
CA LYS A 6 1.59 3.06 -10.67
C LYS A 6 0.91 2.33 -9.51
N VAL A 7 -0.41 2.29 -9.56
CA VAL A 7 -1.25 1.43 -8.72
C VAL A 7 -2.07 0.55 -9.65
N VAL A 8 -1.96 -0.78 -9.52
CA VAL A 8 -2.71 -1.73 -10.35
C VAL A 8 -3.44 -2.69 -9.44
N TYR A 9 -4.77 -2.63 -9.46
CA TYR A 9 -5.61 -3.56 -8.70
C TYR A 9 -6.03 -4.75 -9.55
N ASN A 10 -5.84 -5.96 -9.02
CA ASN A 10 -6.36 -7.19 -9.59
C ASN A 10 -7.54 -7.72 -8.76
N SER A 11 -8.75 -7.68 -9.34
CA SER A 11 -9.97 -8.11 -8.65
C SER A 11 -10.10 -9.62 -8.49
N THR A 12 -9.43 -10.41 -9.33
CA THR A 12 -9.47 -11.89 -9.26
C THR A 12 -8.63 -12.40 -8.11
N THR A 13 -7.42 -11.87 -7.93
CA THR A 13 -6.49 -12.27 -6.85
C THR A 13 -6.67 -11.43 -5.59
N GLN A 14 -7.40 -10.31 -5.66
CA GLN A 14 -7.53 -9.31 -4.60
C GLN A 14 -6.17 -8.72 -4.17
N THR A 15 -5.26 -8.54 -5.12
CA THR A 15 -3.92 -7.98 -4.89
C THR A 15 -3.77 -6.62 -5.53
N VAL A 16 -2.86 -5.81 -5.01
CA VAL A 16 -2.55 -4.47 -5.54
C VAL A 16 -1.05 -4.36 -5.73
N ASP A 17 -0.64 -4.03 -6.95
CA ASP A 17 0.74 -3.66 -7.24
C ASP A 17 0.88 -2.16 -6.99
N VAL A 18 1.81 -1.78 -6.12
CA VAL A 18 2.00 -0.39 -5.67
C VAL A 18 3.42 0.05 -5.94
N GLY A 19 3.56 1.13 -6.71
CA GLY A 19 4.83 1.76 -6.96
C GLY A 19 5.47 2.31 -5.66
N PRO A 20 6.74 1.99 -5.36
CA PRO A 20 7.39 2.43 -4.12
C PRO A 20 7.62 3.94 -4.03
N GLY A 21 7.47 4.66 -5.15
CA GLY A 21 7.61 6.11 -5.25
C GLY A 21 6.37 6.91 -4.84
N LEU A 22 5.26 6.24 -4.55
CA LEU A 22 3.99 6.85 -4.13
C LEU A 22 4.00 7.27 -2.66
N VAL A 23 3.08 8.14 -2.29
CA VAL A 23 2.62 8.28 -0.91
C VAL A 23 1.31 7.51 -0.71
N TRP A 24 1.01 7.12 0.54
CA TRP A 24 -0.18 6.32 0.84
C TRP A 24 -1.50 7.00 0.48
N ASP A 25 -1.53 8.33 0.45
CA ASP A 25 -2.71 9.10 0.04
C ASP A 25 -3.09 8.78 -1.41
N ASP A 26 -2.13 8.82 -2.33
CA ASP A 26 -2.33 8.49 -3.75
C ASP A 26 -2.84 7.04 -3.92
N VAL A 27 -2.30 6.11 -3.12
CA VAL A 27 -2.70 4.70 -3.15
C VAL A 27 -4.16 4.55 -2.72
N TYR A 28 -4.58 5.24 -1.68
CA TYR A 28 -5.96 5.17 -1.21
C TYR A 28 -6.94 5.83 -2.18
N ASP A 29 -6.55 6.96 -2.80
CA ASP A 29 -7.37 7.65 -3.80
C ASP A 29 -7.61 6.77 -5.04
N GLU A 30 -6.58 6.07 -5.52
CA GLU A 30 -6.69 5.12 -6.65
C GLU A 30 -7.50 3.86 -6.31
N LEU A 31 -7.48 3.42 -5.04
CA LEU A 31 -8.24 2.24 -4.59
C LEU A 31 -9.69 2.55 -4.22
N GLN A 32 -10.02 3.81 -3.95
CA GLN A 32 -11.36 4.24 -3.55
C GLN A 32 -12.47 3.80 -4.53
N PRO A 33 -12.32 3.91 -5.87
CA PRO A 33 -13.37 3.49 -6.82
C PRO A 33 -13.70 2.00 -6.75
N TYR A 34 -12.76 1.17 -6.30
CA TYR A 34 -12.93 -0.27 -6.15
C TYR A 34 -13.51 -0.65 -4.78
N ASN A 35 -13.72 0.33 -3.89
CA ASN A 35 -14.22 0.14 -2.52
C ASN A 35 -13.40 -0.87 -1.71
N ILE A 36 -12.08 -0.87 -1.90
CA ILE A 36 -11.13 -1.69 -1.16
C ILE A 36 -10.10 -0.81 -0.44
N SER A 37 -9.39 -1.40 0.54
CA SER A 37 -8.34 -0.74 1.30
C SER A 37 -7.22 -1.73 1.62
N VAL A 38 -6.01 -1.23 1.72
CA VAL A 38 -4.78 -1.99 1.99
C VAL A 38 -4.14 -1.59 3.31
N ILE A 39 -3.31 -2.47 3.86
CA ILE A 39 -2.54 -2.23 5.09
C ILE A 39 -1.41 -1.23 4.79
N GLY A 40 -1.71 0.05 4.99
CA GLY A 40 -0.83 1.17 4.64
C GLY A 40 -0.72 2.22 5.74
N GLY A 41 -0.02 3.32 5.40
CA GLY A 41 0.28 4.41 6.31
C GLY A 41 -0.97 5.10 6.86
N ARG A 42 -0.94 5.41 8.15
CA ARG A 42 -2.05 6.11 8.85
C ARG A 42 -2.04 7.62 8.68
N VAL A 43 -0.90 8.16 8.27
CA VAL A 43 -0.63 9.59 8.20
C VAL A 43 -0.38 9.94 6.75
N THR A 44 -0.91 11.10 6.34
CA THR A 44 -0.71 11.66 5.01
C THR A 44 0.77 11.86 4.70
N SER A 45 1.13 11.93 3.43
CA SER A 45 2.51 12.14 2.92
C SER A 45 3.53 11.03 3.22
N VAL A 46 3.15 9.94 3.90
CA VAL A 46 4.06 8.82 4.16
C VAL A 46 4.34 8.07 2.85
N GLY A 47 5.62 7.97 2.50
CA GLY A 47 6.06 7.24 1.30
C GLY A 47 5.89 5.73 1.45
N VAL A 48 5.43 5.07 0.38
CA VAL A 48 5.16 3.62 0.34
C VAL A 48 6.43 2.81 0.58
N GLY A 49 7.49 3.07 -0.18
CA GLY A 49 8.72 2.26 -0.11
C GLY A 49 9.37 2.26 1.27
N GLY A 50 9.50 3.45 1.88
CA GLY A 50 10.07 3.57 3.23
C GLY A 50 9.20 2.94 4.31
N TYR A 51 7.88 3.06 4.18
CA TYR A 51 6.92 2.45 5.11
C TYR A 51 6.98 0.93 5.07
N LEU A 52 6.95 0.32 3.88
CA LEU A 52 6.95 -1.13 3.73
C LEU A 52 8.30 -1.72 4.12
N LEU A 53 9.43 -1.13 3.70
CA LEU A 53 10.75 -1.62 4.11
C LEU A 53 11.03 -1.47 5.62
N GLY A 54 10.31 -0.56 6.30
CA GLY A 54 10.40 -0.34 7.75
C GLY A 54 9.44 -1.17 8.61
N GLY A 55 8.63 -2.05 8.00
CA GLY A 55 7.61 -2.86 8.70
C GLY A 55 6.20 -2.37 8.41
N GLY A 56 5.90 -1.11 8.74
CA GLY A 56 4.64 -0.46 8.37
C GLY A 56 3.48 -0.75 9.32
N TYR A 57 3.09 0.23 10.13
CA TYR A 57 1.99 0.11 11.08
C TYR A 57 0.71 0.81 10.58
N SER A 58 -0.40 0.09 10.54
CA SER A 58 -1.70 0.54 10.05
C SER A 58 -2.77 0.61 11.14
N TRP A 59 -3.96 1.14 10.82
CA TRP A 59 -5.13 1.09 11.69
C TRP A 59 -5.62 -0.32 11.99
N LYS A 60 -5.34 -1.27 11.08
CA LYS A 60 -5.82 -2.65 11.17
C LYS A 60 -4.69 -3.63 11.49
N THR A 61 -3.56 -3.15 12.00
CA THR A 61 -2.42 -4.03 12.32
C THR A 61 -2.77 -5.10 13.36
N ASN A 62 -3.67 -4.81 14.29
CA ASN A 62 -4.15 -5.81 15.25
C ASN A 62 -4.98 -6.93 14.61
N GLN A 63 -5.45 -6.76 13.36
CA GLN A 63 -6.29 -7.74 12.64
C GLN A 63 -5.53 -8.45 11.51
N TYR A 64 -4.62 -7.73 10.83
CA TYR A 64 -3.95 -8.23 9.61
C TYR A 64 -2.41 -8.15 9.68
N GLY A 65 -1.83 -7.77 10.81
CA GLY A 65 -0.38 -7.63 10.95
C GLY A 65 0.19 -6.31 10.40
N LEU A 66 1.51 -6.25 10.28
CA LEU A 66 2.22 -5.11 9.72
C LEU A 66 2.06 -5.06 8.19
N GLY A 67 2.41 -3.93 7.58
CA GLY A 67 2.44 -3.76 6.13
C GLY A 67 3.28 -4.85 5.47
N ILE A 68 4.43 -5.18 6.05
CA ILE A 68 5.30 -6.28 5.57
C ILE A 68 4.64 -7.65 5.58
N ASP A 69 3.70 -7.90 6.51
CA ASP A 69 3.03 -9.20 6.61
C ASP A 69 1.99 -9.39 5.49
N ASN A 70 1.68 -8.33 4.75
CA ASN A 70 0.69 -8.31 3.67
C ASN A 70 1.33 -8.19 2.28
N ILE A 71 2.66 -8.30 2.18
CA ILE A 71 3.38 -8.24 0.90
C ILE A 71 3.56 -9.65 0.35
N LEU A 72 3.17 -9.83 -0.92
CA LEU A 72 3.37 -11.10 -1.62
C LEU A 72 4.76 -11.19 -2.24
N GLU A 73 5.23 -10.11 -2.87
CA GLU A 73 6.53 -10.04 -3.54
C GLU A 73 7.03 -8.59 -3.68
N TYR A 74 8.32 -8.44 -3.99
CA TYR A 74 8.96 -7.18 -4.37
C TYR A 74 9.63 -7.36 -5.74
N GLU A 75 9.62 -6.28 -6.54
CA GLU A 75 10.30 -6.19 -7.84
C GLU A 75 11.27 -5.01 -7.87
#